data_AF-A0A5B8VTW6-F1
#
_entry.id   AF-A0A5B8VTW6-F1
#
_cell.length_a   1.000
_cell.length_b   1.000
_cell.length_c   1.000
_cell.angle_alpha   90.00
_cell.angle_beta   90.00
_cell.angle_gamma   90.00
#
_symmetry.space_group_name_H-M   'P 1'
#
loop_
_entity.id
_entity.type
_entity.pdbx_description
1 polymer ?
#
loop_
_entity_poly.entity_id
_entity_poly.type
_entity_poly.pdbx_seq_one_letter_code
_entity_poly.pdbx_strand_id
1 'polypeptide(L)'
;MNARGYYRITARRRNDSRGWINLGIFHAPPRPAHNPLTNADIDLWKAGLEFPFSIDLPKVRYIRFECFNTMGGTNNYYNMNEMSIYGNPNL
;
A
#
# COMPACT_ATOMS: atom_id res chain seq x y z
N MET A 1 -7.58 6.50 -19.63
CA MET A 1 -7.79 6.24 -18.19
C MET A 1 -6.45 6.26 -17.50
N ASN A 2 -6.29 7.05 -16.43
CA ASN A 2 -5.05 7.09 -15.64
C ASN A 2 -5.00 5.85 -14.73
N ALA A 3 -4.51 4.73 -15.26
CA ALA A 3 -4.28 3.52 -14.49
C ALA A 3 -3.32 3.83 -13.33
N ARG A 4 -3.75 3.51 -12.11
CA ARG A 4 -2.98 3.69 -10.88
C ARG A 4 -3.35 2.60 -9.89
N GLY A 5 -2.36 2.20 -9.10
CA GLY A 5 -2.57 1.29 -7.98
C GLY A 5 -3.60 1.84 -7.02
N TYR A 6 -4.53 1.01 -6.57
CA TYR A 6 -5.51 1.35 -5.55
C TYR A 6 -5.47 0.31 -4.44
N TYR A 7 -5.12 0.80 -3.24
CA TYR A 7 -4.89 -0.04 -2.08
C TYR A 7 -5.75 0.39 -0.89
N ARG A 8 -6.22 -0.57 -0.12
CA ARG A 8 -6.69 -0.34 1.25
C ARG A 8 -5.81 -1.10 2.20
N ILE A 9 -5.44 -0.44 3.30
CA ILE A 9 -4.74 -1.10 4.38
C ILE A 9 -5.65 -1.09 5.59
N THR A 10 -5.83 -2.27 6.17
CA THR A 10 -6.58 -2.44 7.40
C THR A 10 -5.76 -3.21 8.42
N ALA A 11 -6.09 -3.05 9.69
CA ALA A 11 -5.40 -3.75 10.76
C ALA A 11 -6.35 -4.27 11.83
N ARG A 12 -5.89 -5.26 12.60
CA ARG A 12 -6.69 -5.88 13.65
C ARG A 12 -5.81 -6.20 14.86
N ARG A 13 -6.37 -5.99 16.06
CA ARG A 13 -5.74 -6.42 17.31
C ARG A 13 -5.86 -7.95 17.44
N ARG A 14 -5.00 -8.58 18.26
CA ARG A 14 -4.94 -10.06 18.35
C ARG A 14 -6.27 -10.69 18.79
N ASN A 15 -6.96 -10.06 19.74
CA ASN A 15 -8.16 -10.57 20.41
C ASN A 15 -9.31 -9.56 20.35
N ASP A 16 -9.65 -9.06 19.16
CA ASP A 16 -10.70 -8.05 18.98
C ASP A 16 -11.80 -8.55 18.04
N SER A 17 -13.03 -8.59 18.56
CA SER A 17 -14.23 -8.98 17.83
C SER A 17 -14.80 -7.86 16.97
N ARG A 18 -14.35 -6.60 17.14
CA ARG A 18 -14.82 -5.42 16.40
C ARG A 18 -14.38 -5.38 14.94
N GLY A 19 -13.63 -6.38 14.48
CA GLY A 19 -13.22 -6.53 13.09
C GLY A 19 -11.99 -5.70 12.72
N TRP A 20 -11.89 -5.31 11.45
CA TRP A 20 -10.73 -4.62 10.88
C TRP A 20 -10.88 -3.11 11.00
N ILE A 21 -9.83 -2.44 11.50
CA ILE A 21 -9.69 -0.99 11.54
C ILE A 21 -9.19 -0.55 10.17
N ASN A 22 -9.88 0.40 9.53
CA ASN A 22 -9.39 1.00 8.29
C ASN A 22 -8.23 1.96 8.61
N LEU A 23 -7.04 1.65 8.12
CA LEU A 23 -5.85 2.49 8.29
C LEU A 23 -5.68 3.51 7.16
N GLY A 24 -6.34 3.30 6.04
CA GLY A 24 -6.30 4.24 4.93
C GLY A 24 -6.61 3.60 3.58
N ILE A 25 -6.90 4.50 2.65
CA ILE A 25 -6.99 4.25 1.22
C ILE A 25 -5.83 4.98 0.56
N PHE A 26 -5.08 4.26 -0.26
CA PHE A 26 -3.87 4.77 -0.88
C PHE A 26 -3.92 4.57 -2.39
N HIS A 27 -3.34 5.55 -3.08
CA HIS A 27 -3.18 5.53 -4.52
C HIS A 27 -1.71 5.64 -4.85
N ALA A 28 -1.26 4.80 -5.76
CA ALA A 28 0.05 4.98 -6.34
C ALA A 28 0.09 6.20 -7.27
N PRO A 29 1.30 6.71 -7.58
CA PRO A 29 1.48 7.60 -8.70
C PRO A 29 0.85 7.02 -9.97
N PRO A 30 0.25 7.86 -10.83
CA PRO A 30 -0.23 7.41 -12.12
C PRO A 30 0.92 6.86 -12.95
N ARG A 31 0.64 5.84 -13.79
CA ARG A 31 1.62 5.38 -14.78
C ARG A 31 2.06 6.56 -15.66
N PRO A 32 3.38 6.75 -15.92
CA PRO A 32 3.85 7.73 -16.89
C PRO A 32 3.19 7.52 -18.26
N ALA A 33 2.72 8.61 -18.87
CA ALA A 33 2.01 8.55 -20.15
C ALA A 33 2.95 8.39 -21.37
N HIS A 34 4.25 8.53 -21.16
CA HIS A 34 5.26 8.52 -22.21
C HIS A 34 6.10 7.23 -22.18
N ASN A 35 6.72 6.92 -23.32
CA ASN A 35 7.63 5.79 -23.50
C ASN A 35 8.66 6.16 -24.58
N PRO A 36 9.98 5.90 -24.40
CA PRO A 36 10.62 5.22 -23.27
C PRO A 36 10.50 5.99 -21.95
N LEU A 37 10.56 5.28 -20.81
CA LEU A 37 10.57 5.90 -19.48
C LEU A 37 11.86 6.70 -19.26
N THR A 38 11.77 7.81 -18.53
CA THR A 38 12.95 8.55 -18.08
C THR A 38 13.61 7.87 -16.88
N ASN A 39 14.86 8.25 -16.59
CA ASN A 39 15.54 7.80 -15.36
C ASN A 39 14.76 8.22 -14.11
N ALA A 40 14.14 9.41 -14.10
CA ALA A 40 13.34 9.88 -12.98
C ALA A 40 12.10 9.00 -12.75
N ASP A 41 11.44 8.51 -13.82
CA ASP A 41 10.34 7.56 -13.68
C ASP A 41 10.84 6.26 -13.05
N ILE A 42 11.95 5.72 -13.56
CA ILE A 42 12.54 4.47 -13.07
C ILE A 42 12.91 4.59 -11.58
N ASP A 43 13.53 5.71 -11.20
CA ASP A 43 13.94 5.95 -9.81
C ASP A 43 12.74 6.09 -8.88
N LEU A 44 11.68 6.78 -9.32
CA LEU A 44 10.41 6.85 -8.57
C LEU A 44 9.82 5.45 -8.32
N TRP A 45 9.78 4.59 -9.33
CA TRP A 45 9.23 3.24 -9.19
C TRP A 45 10.11 2.32 -8.35
N LYS A 46 11.44 2.50 -8.39
CA LYS A 46 12.40 1.74 -7.56
C LYS A 46 12.37 2.14 -6.09
N ALA A 47 12.05 3.40 -5.78
CA ALA A 47 11.90 3.87 -4.40
C ALA A 47 10.76 3.16 -3.64
N GLY A 48 9.80 2.58 -4.38
CA GLY A 48 8.68 1.86 -3.81
C GLY A 48 7.55 2.79 -3.36
N LEU A 49 6.65 2.26 -2.53
CA LEU A 49 5.52 3.00 -2.00
C LEU A 49 5.52 2.95 -0.48
N GLU A 50 5.38 4.12 0.13
CA GLU A 50 5.22 4.25 1.56
C GLU A 50 3.75 4.45 1.93
N PHE A 51 3.35 3.84 3.04
CA PHE A 51 2.01 3.93 3.59
C PHE A 51 2.11 4.44 5.03
N PRO A 52 2.18 5.77 5.23
CA PRO A 52 2.32 6.32 6.56
C PRO A 52 1.04 6.11 7.36
N PHE A 53 1.20 5.71 8.62
CA PHE A 53 0.11 5.53 9.56
C PHE A 53 0.28 6.46 10.76
N SER A 54 -0.83 6.84 11.39
CA SER A 54 -0.77 7.61 12.64
C SER A 54 -0.08 6.80 13.74
N ILE A 55 0.76 7.48 14.53
CA ILE A 55 1.40 6.89 15.70
C ILE A 55 0.42 6.58 16.83
N ASP A 56 -0.73 7.25 16.84
CA ASP A 56 -1.80 7.04 17.84
C ASP A 56 -2.66 5.80 17.54
N LEU A 57 -2.29 5.02 16.51
CA LEU A 57 -2.97 3.75 16.24
C LEU A 57 -2.82 2.80 17.42
N PRO A 58 -3.89 2.08 17.78
CA PRO A 58 -3.79 1.08 18.83
C PRO A 58 -2.83 -0.04 18.42
N LYS A 59 -2.27 -0.74 19.41
CA LYS A 59 -1.48 -1.96 19.15
C LYS A 59 -2.28 -2.96 18.32
N VAL A 60 -1.74 -3.30 17.15
CA VAL A 60 -2.30 -4.31 16.23
C VAL A 60 -1.35 -5.49 16.09
N ARG A 61 -1.91 -6.64 15.72
CA ARG A 61 -1.14 -7.86 15.44
C ARG A 61 -1.24 -8.29 14.00
N TYR A 62 -2.32 -7.93 13.33
CA TYR A 62 -2.59 -8.31 11.96
C TYR A 62 -2.71 -7.05 11.11
N ILE A 63 -2.05 -7.06 9.96
CA ILE A 63 -2.22 -6.07 8.90
C ILE A 63 -2.75 -6.82 7.68
N ARG A 64 -3.67 -6.19 6.96
CA ARG A 64 -4.20 -6.67 5.70
C ARG A 64 -3.96 -5.59 4.66
N PHE A 65 -3.26 -5.99 3.62
CA PHE A 65 -3.04 -5.19 2.42
C PHE A 65 -3.98 -5.69 1.32
N GLU A 66 -4.84 -4.80 0.81
CA GLU A 66 -5.82 -5.13 -0.22
C GLU A 66 -5.50 -4.33 -1.48
N CYS A 67 -5.18 -5.01 -2.58
CA CYS A 67 -4.99 -4.42 -3.90
C CYS A 67 -6.28 -4.56 -4.71
N PHE A 68 -6.95 -3.45 -5.01
CA PHE A 68 -8.15 -3.44 -5.84
C PHE A 68 -7.82 -3.30 -7.33
N ASN A 69 -6.74 -2.59 -7.65
CA ASN A 69 -6.27 -2.40 -9.01
C ASN A 69 -4.75 -2.20 -9.00
N THR A 70 -4.06 -2.77 -9.98
CA THR A 70 -2.61 -2.64 -10.16
C THR A 70 -2.23 -1.35 -10.87
N MET A 71 -0.93 -1.05 -10.91
CA MET A 71 -0.38 0.04 -11.74
C MET A 71 -0.64 -0.15 -13.23
N GLY A 72 -0.82 -1.40 -13.66
CA GLY A 72 -1.19 -1.75 -15.03
C GLY A 72 -2.67 -1.56 -15.34
N GLY A 73 -3.50 -1.22 -14.34
CA GLY A 73 -4.93 -1.07 -14.49
C GLY A 73 -5.71 -2.39 -14.51
N THR A 74 -5.14 -3.46 -13.96
CA THR A 74 -5.78 -4.78 -13.85
C THR A 74 -6.12 -5.14 -12.41
N ASN A 75 -7.16 -5.96 -12.22
CA ASN A 75 -7.60 -6.45 -10.91
C ASN A 75 -7.62 -8.00 -10.81
N ASN A 76 -7.05 -8.69 -11.79
CA ASN A 76 -7.05 -10.15 -11.90
C ASN A 76 -5.71 -10.81 -11.53
N TYR A 77 -4.64 -10.02 -11.41
CA TYR A 77 -3.34 -10.46 -10.90
C TYR A 77 -2.65 -9.30 -10.20
N TYR A 78 -1.71 -9.61 -9.32
CA TYR A 78 -0.80 -8.62 -8.75
C TYR A 78 0.57 -9.26 -8.54
N ASN A 79 1.61 -8.44 -8.54
CA ASN A 79 2.96 -8.82 -8.15
C ASN A 79 3.43 -7.88 -7.03
N MET A 80 4.22 -8.43 -6.12
CA MET A 80 4.90 -7.70 -5.05
C MET A 80 6.25 -8.35 -4.84
N ASN A 81 7.30 -7.54 -4.87
CA ASN A 81 8.67 -7.99 -4.67
C ASN A 81 9.04 -8.01 -3.19
N GLU A 82 8.65 -6.98 -2.44
CA GLU A 82 8.97 -6.83 -1.03
C GLU A 82 7.85 -6.07 -0.30
N MET A 83 7.66 -6.39 0.99
CA MET A 83 6.84 -5.65 1.92
C MET A 83 7.57 -5.56 3.26
N SER A 84 7.86 -4.34 3.70
CA SER A 84 8.48 -4.07 4.99
C SER A 84 7.49 -3.35 5.89
N ILE A 85 7.41 -3.79 7.16
CA ILE A 85 6.47 -3.26 8.15
C ILE A 85 7.28 -2.79 9.35
N TYR A 86 7.07 -1.54 9.72
CA TYR A 86 7.73 -0.89 10.84
C TYR A 86 6.68 -0.47 11.87
N GLY A 87 7.08 -0.42 13.14
CA GLY A 87 6.22 0.00 14.23
C GLY A 87 6.94 -0.08 15.57
N ASN A 88 6.33 0.50 16.61
CA ASN A 88 6.86 0.42 17.96
C ASN A 88 6.14 -0.71 18.74
N PRO A 89 6.84 -1.81 19.11
CA PRO A 89 6.22 -2.88 19.90
C PRO A 89 5.99 -2.51 21.38
N ASN A 90 6.66 -1.46 21.86
CA ASN A 90 6.79 -1.13 23.28
C ASN A 90 5.91 0.05 23.76
N LEU A 91 5.39 0.90 22.86
CA LEU A 91 4.37 1.92 23.18
C LEU A 91 3.02 1.26 23.35
#